data_AF-A0A117KYT1-F1
#
_entry.id   AF-A0A117KYT1-F1
#
_cell.length_a   1.000
_cell.length_b   1.000
_cell.length_c   1.000
_cell.angle_alpha   90.00
_cell.angle_beta   90.00
_cell.angle_gamma   90.00
#
_symmetry.space_group_name_H-M   'P 1'
#
loop_
_entity.id
_entity.type
_entity.pdbx_description
1 polymer ?
#
loop_
_entity_poly.entity_id
_entity_poly.type
_entity_poly.pdbx_seq_one_letter_code
_entity_poly.pdbx_strand_id
1 'polypeptide(L)'
;MLDGLKLFAVLVTLIVLLFRRVNLALTMLIGFFLLGILFNVGFLGFGKAILMTLTDNYVWEVLAIIILVLFLNGLLKDTGTLQRMVDKLWAILG
;
A
#
# COMPACT_ATOMS: atom_id res chain seq x y z
N MET A 1 -11.15 4.48 -28.09
CA MET A 1 -9.88 5.24 -28.22
C MET A 1 -9.72 6.27 -27.11
N LEU A 2 -10.73 7.07 -26.78
CA LEU A 2 -10.68 8.05 -25.69
C LEU A 2 -10.43 7.44 -24.29
N ASP A 3 -11.00 6.26 -24.00
CA ASP A 3 -10.84 5.62 -22.68
C ASP A 3 -9.41 5.14 -22.41
N GLY A 4 -8.70 4.70 -23.47
CA GLY A 4 -7.28 4.33 -23.38
C GLY A 4 -6.40 5.54 -23.06
N LEU A 5 -6.72 6.71 -23.63
CA LEU A 5 -5.99 7.94 -23.36
C LEU A 5 -6.22 8.42 -21.90
N LYS A 6 -7.44 8.27 -21.39
CA LYS A 6 -7.76 8.56 -19.97
C LYS A 6 -7.01 7.63 -19.02
N LEU A 7 -6.98 6.32 -19.32
CA LEU A 7 -6.20 5.35 -18.54
C LEU A 7 -4.70 5.69 -18.55
N PHE A 8 -4.16 6.06 -19.70
CA PHE A 8 -2.77 6.47 -19.82
C PHE A 8 -2.47 7.72 -18.98
N ALA A 9 -3.37 8.71 -18.99
CA ALA A 9 -3.23 9.92 -18.17
C ALA A 9 -3.24 9.61 -16.66
N VAL A 10 -4.12 8.71 -16.20
CA VAL A 10 -4.14 8.27 -14.78
C VAL A 10 -2.84 7.58 -14.43
N LEU A 11 -2.38 6.66 -15.28
CA LEU A 11 -1.18 5.86 -15.04
C LEU A 11 0.08 6.74 -14.96
N VAL A 12 0.22 7.70 -15.89
CA VAL A 12 1.30 8.70 -15.84
C VAL A 12 1.23 9.52 -14.55
N THR A 13 0.03 9.93 -14.13
CA THR A 13 -0.15 10.71 -12.90
C THR A 13 0.25 9.92 -11.66
N LEU A 14 -0.15 8.65 -11.56
CA LEU A 14 0.23 7.75 -10.46
C LEU A 14 1.73 7.51 -10.40
N ILE A 15 2.37 7.30 -11.57
CA ILE A 15 3.82 7.17 -11.65
C ILE A 15 4.49 8.45 -11.15
N VAL A 16 4.07 9.63 -11.62
CA VAL A 16 4.64 10.91 -11.18
C VAL A 16 4.49 11.10 -9.65
N LEU A 17 3.35 10.76 -9.07
CA LEU A 17 3.12 10.83 -7.62
C LEU A 17 4.03 9.88 -6.84
N LEU A 18 4.25 8.66 -7.35
CA LEU A 18 5.14 7.67 -6.75
C LEU A 18 6.60 8.14 -6.82
N PHE A 19 7.04 8.66 -7.96
CA PHE A 19 8.38 9.24 -8.13
C PHE A 19 8.62 10.43 -7.22
N ARG A 20 7.57 11.22 -6.93
CA ARG A 20 7.63 12.36 -6.00
C ARG A 20 7.61 11.93 -4.52
N ARG A 21 7.68 10.62 -4.23
CA ARG A 21 7.65 10.02 -2.88
C ARG A 21 6.46 10.50 -2.05
N VAL A 22 5.33 10.78 -2.69
CA VAL A 22 4.09 11.10 -1.98
C VAL A 22 3.66 9.86 -1.20
N ASN A 23 3.14 10.05 0.02
CA ASN A 23 2.63 8.97 0.86
C ASN A 23 1.69 8.09 0.04
N LEU A 24 1.92 6.78 0.06
CA LEU A 24 1.15 5.79 -0.72
C LEU A 24 -0.35 5.91 -0.49
N ALA A 25 -0.79 6.23 0.74
CA ALA A 25 -2.19 6.44 1.05
C ALA A 25 -2.78 7.64 0.27
N LEU A 26 -2.04 8.75 0.19
CA LEU A 26 -2.43 9.92 -0.59
C LEU A 26 -2.43 9.62 -2.09
N THR A 27 -1.42 8.90 -2.59
CA THR A 27 -1.34 8.51 -4.00
C THR A 27 -2.51 7.60 -4.40
N MET A 28 -2.88 6.65 -3.55
CA MET A 28 -4.07 5.81 -3.76
C MET A 28 -5.35 6.62 -3.74
N LEU A 29 -5.52 7.55 -2.79
CA LEU A 29 -6.71 8.38 -2.69
C LEU A 29 -6.85 9.29 -3.92
N ILE A 30 -5.77 9.94 -4.34
CA ILE A 30 -5.74 10.79 -5.55
C ILE A 30 -6.04 9.95 -6.79
N GLY A 31 -5.46 8.75 -6.92
CA GLY A 31 -5.72 7.82 -8.01
C GLY A 31 -7.18 7.39 -8.07
N PHE A 32 -7.76 7.06 -6.92
CA PHE A 32 -9.16 6.67 -6.78
C PHE A 32 -10.09 7.80 -7.23
N PHE A 33 -9.88 9.02 -6.74
CA PHE A 33 -10.66 10.20 -7.16
C PHE A 33 -10.49 10.51 -8.65
N LEU A 34 -9.26 10.49 -9.18
CA LEU A 34 -8.99 10.68 -10.60
C LEU A 34 -9.74 9.68 -11.45
N LEU A 35 -9.68 8.40 -11.09
CA LEU A 35 -10.36 7.33 -11.82
C LEU A 35 -11.86 7.56 -11.86
N GLY A 36 -12.53 7.82 -10.73
CA GLY A 36 -13.98 7.99 -10.81
C GLY A 36 -14.42 9.31 -11.44
N ILE A 37 -13.61 10.38 -11.40
CA ILE A 37 -13.90 11.59 -12.19
C ILE A 37 -13.75 11.30 -13.69
N LEU A 38 -12.66 10.66 -14.12
CA LEU A 38 -12.36 10.40 -15.54
C LEU A 38 -13.29 9.35 -16.17
N PHE A 39 -13.72 8.36 -15.39
CA PHE A 39 -14.60 7.27 -15.81
C PHE A 39 -16.08 7.48 -15.43
N ASN A 40 -16.41 8.64 -14.86
CA ASN A 40 -17.77 8.99 -14.40
C ASN A 40 -18.38 7.90 -13.49
N VAL A 41 -17.55 7.34 -12.61
CA VAL A 41 -18.00 6.37 -11.62
C VAL A 41 -18.79 7.15 -10.58
N GLY A 42 -20.11 6.96 -10.56
CA GLY A 42 -20.98 7.61 -9.59
C GLY A 42 -20.57 7.29 -8.15
N PHE A 43 -20.99 8.13 -7.20
CA PHE A 43 -20.71 7.98 -5.76
C PHE A 43 -21.04 6.57 -5.21
N LEU A 44 -22.06 5.91 -5.78
CA LEU A 44 -22.44 4.54 -5.46
C LEU A 44 -21.40 3.50 -5.91
N GLY A 45 -20.75 3.70 -7.05
CA GLY A 45 -19.69 2.82 -7.54
C GLY A 45 -18.45 2.89 -6.65
N PHE A 46 -18.12 4.07 -6.15
CA PHE A 46 -17.05 4.26 -5.18
C PHE A 46 -17.35 3.59 -3.83
N GLY A 47 -18.55 3.79 -3.28
CA GLY A 47 -18.97 3.12 -2.05
C GLY A 47 -18.93 1.60 -2.19
N LYS A 48 -19.39 1.07 -3.32
CA LYS A 48 -19.34 -0.37 -3.62
C LYS A 48 -17.90 -0.88 -3.72
N ALA A 49 -16.99 -0.15 -4.35
CA ALA A 49 -15.59 -0.53 -4.45
C ALA A 49 -14.93 -0.59 -3.06
N ILE A 50 -15.16 0.43 -2.22
CA ILE A 50 -14.64 0.46 -0.84
C ILE A 50 -15.20 -0.71 -0.02
N LEU A 51 -16.51 -0.96 -0.09
CA LEU A 51 -17.13 -2.09 0.60
C LEU A 51 -16.59 -3.43 0.09
N MET A 52 -16.37 -3.55 -1.21
CA MET A 52 -15.82 -4.76 -1.81
C MET A 52 -14.38 -5.01 -1.32
N THR A 53 -13.54 -3.98 -1.25
CA THR A 53 -12.19 -4.07 -0.68
C THR A 53 -12.20 -4.38 0.81
N LEU A 54 -13.13 -3.80 1.58
CA LEU A 54 -13.28 -4.07 3.01
C LEU A 54 -13.86 -5.45 3.32
N THR A 55 -14.55 -6.08 2.36
CA THR A 55 -15.12 -7.43 2.53
C THR A 55 -14.23 -8.48 1.86
N ASP A 56 -13.14 -8.07 1.23
CA ASP A 56 -12.20 -8.98 0.58
C ASP A 56 -11.29 -9.62 1.63
N ASN A 57 -11.44 -10.94 1.78
CA ASN A 57 -10.64 -11.73 2.72
C ASN A 57 -9.15 -11.65 2.42
N TYR A 58 -8.75 -11.49 1.15
CA TYR A 58 -7.33 -11.40 0.79
C TYR A 58 -6.70 -10.12 1.33
N VAL A 59 -7.43 -9.00 1.27
CA VAL A 59 -6.96 -7.72 1.81
C VAL A 59 -6.76 -7.81 3.32
N TRP A 60 -7.69 -8.45 4.03
CA TRP A 60 -7.56 -8.71 5.46
C TRP A 60 -6.42 -9.66 5.80
N GLU A 61 -6.20 -10.70 5.00
CA GLU A 61 -5.10 -11.65 5.20
C GLU A 61 -3.74 -10.94 5.08
N VAL A 62 -3.55 -10.14 4.03
CA VAL A 62 -2.33 -9.34 3.84
C VAL A 62 -2.15 -8.32 4.97
N LEU A 63 -3.22 -7.61 5.36
CA LEU A 63 -3.17 -6.68 6.49
C LEU A 63 -2.79 -7.38 7.79
N ALA A 64 -3.37 -8.55 8.06
CA ALA A 64 -3.06 -9.33 9.25
C ALA A 64 -1.57 -9.73 9.27
N ILE A 65 -1.03 -10.23 8.15
CA ILE A 65 0.40 -10.58 8.03
C ILE A 65 1.27 -9.34 8.31
N ILE A 66 0.95 -8.20 7.70
CA ILE A 66 1.72 -6.96 7.89
C ILE A 66 1.70 -6.53 9.36
N ILE A 67 0.53 -6.55 10.00
CA ILE A 67 0.39 -6.19 11.42
C ILE A 67 1.19 -7.15 12.30
N LEU A 68 1.15 -8.45 12.01
CA LEU A 68 1.85 -9.47 12.77
C LEU A 68 3.37 -9.33 12.63
N VAL A 69 3.86 -9.05 11.42
CA VAL A 69 5.27 -8.75 11.14
C VAL A 69 5.71 -7.46 11.86
N LEU A 70 4.91 -6.40 11.82
CA LEU A 70 5.20 -5.15 12.53
C LEU A 70 5.24 -5.36 14.05
N PHE A 71 4.28 -6.11 14.58
CA PHE A 71 4.21 -6.46 15.99
C PHE A 71 5.44 -7.27 16.42
N LEU A 72 5.80 -8.30 15.65
CA LEU A 72 6.99 -9.10 15.89
C LEU A 72 8.26 -8.25 15.83
N ASN A 73 8.37 -7.35 14.86
CA ASN A 73 9.50 -6.42 14.76
C ASN A 73 9.60 -5.52 16.01
N GLY A 74 8.48 -4.98 16.48
CA GLY A 74 8.41 -4.24 17.74
C GLY A 74 8.95 -5.06 18.92
N LEU A 75 8.46 -6.29 19.09
CA LEU A 75 8.92 -7.19 20.15
C LEU A 75 10.42 -7.51 20.04
N LEU A 76 10.93 -7.79 18.84
CA LEU A 76 12.34 -8.10 18.62
C LEU A 76 13.25 -6.90 18.90
N LYS A 77 12.75 -5.69 18.63
CA LYS A 77 13.45 -4.44 18.93
C LYS A 77 13.46 -4.16 20.43
N ASP A 78 12.33 -4.34 21.11
CA ASP A 78 12.20 -4.08 22.55
C ASP A 78 12.94 -5.12 23.41
N THR A 79 13.01 -6.37 22.97
CA THR A 79 13.72 -7.45 23.68
C THR A 79 15.23 -7.42 23.45
N GLY A 80 15.76 -6.51 22.61
CA GLY A 80 17.17 -6.47 22.21
C GLY A 80 17.62 -7.70 21.43
N THR A 81 16.69 -8.58 21.03
CA THR A 81 16.97 -9.85 20.35
C THR A 81 17.54 -9.61 18.95
N LEU A 82 17.08 -8.54 18.29
CA LEU A 82 17.63 -8.08 17.01
C LEU A 82 19.11 -7.71 17.12
N GLN A 83 19.50 -6.96 18.15
CA GLN A 83 20.89 -6.61 18.41
C GLN A 83 21.74 -7.86 18.68
N ARG A 84 21.26 -8.77 19.53
CA ARG A 84 21.96 -10.05 19.78
C ARG A 84 22.12 -10.92 18.53
N MET A 85 21.17 -10.92 17.61
CA MET A 85 21.29 -11.64 16.33
C MET A 85 22.32 -11.00 15.41
N VAL A 86 22.33 -9.67 15.32
CA VAL A 86 23.33 -8.91 14.55
C VAL A 86 24.73 -9.11 15.13
N ASP A 87 24.87 -9.06 16.47
CA ASP A 87 26.15 -9.27 17.15
C ASP A 87 26.69 -10.69 16.91
N LYS A 88 25.81 -11.71 16.93
CA LYS A 88 26.20 -13.10 16.61
C LYS A 88 26.59 -13.28 15.15
N LEU A 89 25.91 -12.64 14.21
CA LEU A 89 26.28 -12.66 12.80
C LEU A 89 27.63 -11.98 12.56
N TRP A 90 27.87 -10.85 13.23
CA TRP A 90 29.17 -10.18 13.21
C TRP A 90 30.29 -11.04 13.78
N ALA A 91 30.03 -11.78 14.86
CA ALA A 91 31.01 -12.69 15.47
C ALA A 91 31.30 -13.97 14.65
N ILE A 92 30.51 -14.26 13.62
CA ILE A 92 30.73 -15.39 12.70
C ILE A 92 31.41 -14.92 11.41
N LEU A 93 31.16 -13.67 10.99
CA LEU A 93 31.64 -13.10 9.73
C LEU A 93 32.90 -12.22 9.88
N GLY A 94 33.32 -11.92 11.10
CA GLY A 94 34.59 -11.29 11.47
C GLY A 94 35.28 -12.04 12.60
#